data_AF-F0F4E7-F1
#
_entry.id   AF-F0F4E7-F1
#
_cell.length_a   1.000
_cell.length_b   1.000
_cell.length_c   1.000
_cell.angle_alpha   90.00
_cell.angle_beta   90.00
_cell.angle_gamma   90.00
#
_symmetry.space_group_name_H-M   'P 1'
#
loop_
_entity.id
_entity.type
_entity.pdbx_description
1 polymer ?
#
loop_
_entity_poly.entity_id
_entity_poly.type
_entity_poly.pdbx_seq_one_letter_code
_entity_poly.pdbx_strand_id
1 'polypeptide(L)'
;MAEETITDRIVKIMTKEGHTVSTFAKKLGISWSSAKNIISGRNAPNYETIVKIIECFDSIDANWLVMGEKSIKKTEEGKLYSIISAQQKTIESQLKTIDRLTAKLVENIPEESGKKVEDAV
;
A
#
# COMPACT_ATOMS: atom_id res chain seq x y z
N MET A 1 14.73 -18.49 5.24
CA MET A 1 13.55 -18.05 6.02
C MET A 1 12.39 -18.92 5.57
N ALA A 2 11.79 -19.71 6.45
CA ALA A 2 10.68 -20.58 6.05
C ALA A 2 9.47 -19.72 5.64
N GLU A 3 8.81 -20.11 4.55
CA GLU A 3 7.62 -19.43 4.04
C GLU A 3 6.44 -19.70 4.99
N GLU A 4 5.68 -18.65 5.30
CA GLU A 4 4.55 -18.75 6.23
C GLU A 4 3.39 -19.54 5.61
N THR A 5 2.91 -20.58 6.30
CA THR A 5 1.81 -21.42 5.80
C THR A 5 0.44 -20.76 6.03
N ILE A 6 -0.58 -21.25 5.32
CA ILE A 6 -1.97 -20.86 5.59
C ILE A 6 -2.38 -21.15 7.04
N THR A 7 -1.89 -22.27 7.60
CA THR A 7 -2.15 -22.62 8.99
C THR A 7 -1.59 -21.57 9.94
N ASP A 8 -0.35 -21.12 9.74
CA ASP A 8 0.27 -20.08 10.55
C ASP A 8 -0.55 -18.78 10.53
N ARG A 9 -1.05 -18.42 9.34
CA ARG A 9 -1.95 -17.26 9.18
C ARG A 9 -3.27 -17.43 9.93
N ILE A 10 -3.88 -18.62 9.90
CA ILE A 10 -5.10 -18.93 10.67
C ILE A 10 -4.83 -18.82 12.18
N VAL A 11 -3.69 -19.32 12.66
CA VAL A 11 -3.30 -19.19 14.07
C VAL A 11 -3.11 -17.73 14.47
N LYS A 12 -2.52 -16.91 13.59
CA LYS A 12 -2.42 -15.46 13.80
C LYS A 12 -3.78 -14.79 13.90
N ILE A 13 -4.72 -15.12 13.02
CA ILE A 13 -6.09 -14.59 13.08
C ILE A 13 -6.74 -14.94 14.42
N MET A 14 -6.72 -16.23 14.79
CA MET A 14 -7.32 -16.69 16.04
C MET A 14 -6.74 -15.95 17.25
N THR A 15 -5.41 -15.81 17.31
CA THR A 15 -4.72 -15.18 18.44
C THR A 15 -4.97 -13.68 18.49
N LYS A 16 -4.95 -12.99 17.33
CA LYS A 16 -5.19 -11.56 17.22
C LYS A 16 -6.61 -11.17 17.64
N GLU A 17 -7.59 -11.99 17.29
CA GLU A 17 -8.99 -11.80 17.67
C GLU A 17 -9.30 -12.30 19.10
N GLY A 18 -8.29 -12.76 19.85
CA GLY A 18 -8.44 -13.18 21.25
C GLY A 18 -9.22 -14.50 21.42
N HIS A 19 -9.29 -15.33 20.39
CA HIS A 19 -10.00 -16.59 20.45
C HIS A 19 -9.12 -17.74 20.97
N THR A 20 -9.75 -18.66 21.69
CA THR A 20 -9.22 -20.01 21.95
C THR A 20 -9.65 -20.93 20.81
N VAL A 21 -9.04 -22.12 20.70
CA VAL A 21 -9.49 -23.14 19.73
C VAL A 21 -11.00 -23.42 19.82
N SER A 22 -11.55 -23.41 21.05
CA SER A 22 -12.97 -23.67 21.29
C SER A 22 -13.87 -22.53 20.84
N THR A 23 -13.52 -21.29 21.20
CA THR A 23 -14.32 -20.14 20.77
C THR A 23 -14.18 -19.87 19.28
N PHE A 24 -13.02 -20.15 18.69
CA PHE A 24 -12.79 -20.10 17.24
C PHE A 24 -13.64 -21.12 16.49
N ALA A 25 -13.66 -22.39 16.93
CA ALA A 25 -14.50 -23.43 16.33
C ALA A 25 -15.99 -23.06 16.36
N LYS A 26 -16.47 -22.52 17.49
CA LYS A 26 -17.84 -22.04 17.64
C LYS A 26 -18.14 -20.87 16.70
N LYS A 27 -17.24 -19.89 16.62
CA LYS A 27 -17.39 -18.70 15.76
C LYS A 27 -17.50 -19.10 14.28
N LEU A 28 -16.68 -20.05 13.84
CA LEU A 28 -16.69 -20.56 12.46
C LEU A 28 -17.82 -21.57 12.19
N GLY A 29 -18.51 -22.07 13.21
CA GLY A 29 -19.50 -23.14 13.04
C GLY A 29 -18.87 -24.46 12.54
N ILE A 30 -17.69 -24.81 13.06
CA ILE A 30 -17.01 -26.09 12.77
C ILE A 30 -16.78 -26.88 14.06
N SER A 31 -16.46 -28.17 13.94
CA SER A 31 -16.15 -29.00 15.11
C SER A 31 -14.83 -28.59 15.76
N TRP A 32 -14.75 -28.72 17.09
CA TRP A 32 -13.53 -28.43 17.85
C TRP A 32 -12.33 -29.23 17.36
N SER A 33 -12.53 -30.52 17.06
CA SER A 33 -11.49 -31.41 16.54
C SER A 33 -10.96 -30.92 15.19
N SER A 34 -11.84 -30.44 14.30
CA SER A 34 -11.43 -29.87 13.02
C SER A 34 -10.57 -28.62 13.22
N ALA A 35 -11.05 -27.67 14.05
CA ALA A 35 -10.30 -26.47 14.37
C ALA A 35 -8.92 -26.78 14.97
N LYS A 36 -8.86 -27.73 15.93
CA LYS A 36 -7.60 -28.16 16.56
C LYS A 36 -6.63 -28.78 15.55
N ASN A 37 -7.11 -29.63 14.65
CA ASN A 37 -6.27 -30.27 13.64
C ASN A 37 -5.70 -29.27 12.63
N ILE A 38 -6.50 -28.25 12.26
CA ILE A 38 -6.04 -27.15 11.42
C ILE A 38 -4.96 -26.35 12.15
N ILE A 39 -5.25 -25.88 13.37
CA ILE A 39 -4.33 -25.03 14.16
C ILE A 39 -3.01 -25.74 14.49
N SER A 40 -3.04 -27.07 14.66
CA SER A 40 -1.82 -27.86 14.89
C SER A 40 -1.05 -28.21 13.62
N GLY A 41 -1.54 -27.82 12.44
CA GLY A 41 -0.89 -28.08 11.15
C GLY A 41 -0.94 -29.53 10.69
N ARG A 42 -1.69 -30.41 11.38
CA ARG A 42 -1.87 -31.80 10.93
C ARG A 42 -2.66 -31.88 9.63
N ASN A 43 -3.63 -30.98 9.48
CA ASN A 43 -4.51 -30.92 8.31
C ASN A 43 -4.50 -29.51 7.72
N ALA A 44 -4.52 -29.43 6.39
CA ALA A 44 -4.84 -28.18 5.71
C ALA A 44 -6.33 -27.83 5.92
N PRO A 45 -6.68 -26.53 6.03
CA PRO A 45 -8.07 -26.10 6.04
C PRO A 45 -8.73 -26.46 4.70
N ASN A 46 -9.98 -26.94 4.74
CA ASN A 46 -10.76 -27.15 3.53
C ASN A 46 -11.35 -25.82 3.01
N TYR A 47 -11.84 -25.84 1.78
CA TYR A 47 -12.45 -24.66 1.13
C TYR A 47 -13.53 -24.00 2.00
N GLU A 48 -14.45 -24.79 2.56
CA GLU A 48 -15.54 -24.27 3.40
C GLU A 48 -15.03 -23.56 4.65
N THR A 49 -13.96 -24.07 5.27
CA THR A 49 -13.33 -23.43 6.43
C THR A 49 -12.68 -22.11 6.05
N ILE A 50 -12.01 -22.04 4.89
CA ILE A 50 -11.40 -20.80 4.39
C ILE A 50 -12.48 -19.74 4.15
N VAL A 51 -13.59 -20.10 3.50
CA VAL A 51 -14.72 -19.19 3.27
C VAL A 51 -15.30 -18.69 4.60
N LYS A 52 -15.58 -19.60 5.53
CA LYS A 52 -16.10 -19.25 6.87
C LYS A 52 -15.18 -18.28 7.63
N ILE A 53 -13.86 -18.44 7.50
CA ILE A 53 -12.90 -17.51 8.11
C ILE A 53 -13.03 -16.12 7.47
N ILE A 54 -13.06 -16.04 6.14
CA ILE A 54 -13.18 -14.76 5.43
C ILE A 54 -14.50 -14.06 5.78
N GLU A 55 -15.60 -14.81 5.87
CA GLU A 55 -16.93 -14.27 6.22
C GLU A 55 -17.05 -13.87 7.69
N CYS A 56 -16.35 -14.55 8.61
CA CYS A 56 -16.42 -14.24 10.04
C CYS A 56 -15.52 -13.07 10.46
N PHE A 57 -14.49 -12.76 9.66
CA PHE A 57 -13.46 -11.79 9.99
C PHE A 57 -13.25 -10.80 8.83
N ASP A 58 -14.08 -9.75 8.78
CA ASP A 58 -14.08 -8.72 7.73
C ASP A 58 -12.74 -7.99 7.53
N SER A 59 -11.86 -8.04 8.54
CA SER A 59 -10.53 -7.43 8.49
C SER A 59 -9.51 -8.25 7.69
N ILE A 60 -9.85 -9.48 7.30
CA ILE A 60 -8.95 -10.44 6.66
C ILE A 60 -9.09 -10.39 5.14
N ASP A 61 -7.96 -10.18 4.48
CA ASP A 61 -7.87 -10.25 3.03
C ASP A 61 -7.71 -11.70 2.57
N ALA A 62 -8.55 -12.11 1.61
CA ALA A 62 -8.57 -13.48 1.09
C ALA A 62 -7.25 -13.88 0.38
N ASN A 63 -6.63 -12.95 -0.36
CA ASN A 63 -5.35 -13.21 -1.03
C ASN A 63 -4.26 -13.40 0.02
N TRP A 64 -4.25 -12.58 1.07
CA TRP A 64 -3.32 -12.76 2.18
C TRP A 64 -3.51 -14.11 2.88
N LEU A 65 -4.75 -14.52 3.16
CA LEU A 65 -5.01 -15.80 3.81
C LEU A 65 -4.57 -17.00 2.94
N VAL A 66 -4.85 -16.98 1.65
CA VAL A 66 -4.60 -18.12 0.75
C VAL A 66 -3.17 -18.13 0.21
N MET A 67 -2.70 -17.00 -0.34
CA MET A 67 -1.41 -16.90 -1.02
C MET A 67 -0.29 -16.40 -0.10
N GLY A 68 -0.60 -15.79 1.04
CA GLY A 68 0.40 -15.17 1.92
C GLY A 68 0.90 -13.82 1.46
N GLU A 69 0.50 -13.41 0.26
CA GLU A 69 0.76 -12.09 -0.27
C GLU A 69 -0.15 -11.11 0.45
N LYS A 70 0.43 -10.16 1.18
CA LYS A 70 -0.34 -8.99 1.58
C LYS A 70 -0.83 -8.36 0.28
N SER A 71 -2.14 -8.41 0.08
CA SER A 71 -2.83 -7.50 -0.84
C SER A 71 -2.22 -6.13 -0.60
N ILE A 72 -1.42 -5.66 -1.56
CA ILE A 72 -1.18 -4.24 -1.73
C ILE A 72 -2.57 -3.75 -2.07
N LYS A 73 -3.37 -3.49 -1.03
CA LYS A 73 -4.60 -2.76 -1.20
C LYS A 73 -4.15 -1.60 -2.07
N LYS A 74 -4.85 -1.36 -3.18
CA LYS A 74 -4.85 -0.03 -3.78
C LYS A 74 -5.51 0.88 -2.73
N THR A 75 -4.86 1.05 -1.58
CA THR A 75 -5.22 2.01 -0.56
C THR A 75 -5.28 3.34 -1.28
N GLU A 76 -6.13 4.24 -0.79
CA GLU A 76 -6.12 5.61 -1.29
C GLU A 76 -4.70 6.18 -1.33
N GLU A 77 -3.84 5.76 -0.40
CA GLU A 77 -2.39 6.04 -0.36
C GLU A 77 -1.64 5.62 -1.63
N GLY A 78 -1.89 4.42 -2.18
CA GLY A 78 -1.25 3.96 -3.41
C GLY A 78 -1.73 4.72 -4.65
N LYS A 79 -3.02 5.06 -4.69
CA LYS A 79 -3.57 5.95 -5.73
C LYS A 79 -2.99 7.37 -5.59
N LEU A 80 -2.94 7.89 -4.37
CA LEU A 80 -2.40 9.21 -4.06
C LEU A 80 -0.92 9.30 -4.44
N TYR A 81 -0.13 8.28 -4.12
CA TYR A 81 1.28 8.19 -4.54
C TYR A 81 1.44 8.17 -6.06
N SER A 82 0.57 7.44 -6.78
CA SER A 82 0.58 7.41 -8.25
C SER A 82 0.23 8.78 -8.87
N ILE A 83 -0.70 9.52 -8.25
CA ILE A 83 -1.09 10.86 -8.69
C ILE A 83 0.04 11.85 -8.43
N ILE A 84 0.62 11.83 -7.23
CA ILE A 84 1.73 12.71 -6.83
C ILE A 84 2.95 12.49 -7.73
N SER A 85 3.33 11.25 -7.99
CA SER A 85 4.47 10.93 -8.87
C SER A 85 4.26 11.41 -10.31
N ALA A 86 3.03 11.28 -10.85
CA ALA A 86 2.69 11.81 -12.16
C ALA A 86 2.75 13.36 -12.21
N GLN A 87 2.27 14.02 -11.14
CA GLN A 87 2.34 15.47 -11.01
C GLN A 87 3.79 15.96 -10.89
N GLN A 88 4.64 15.30 -10.09
CA GLN A 88 6.05 15.64 -9.93
C GLN A 88 6.78 15.65 -11.28
N LYS A 89 6.56 14.63 -12.11
CA LYS A 89 7.15 14.53 -13.46
C LYS A 89 6.69 15.66 -14.37
N THR A 90 5.44 16.08 -14.25
CA THR A 90 4.89 17.20 -15.00
C THR A 90 5.54 18.51 -14.57
N ILE A 91 5.69 18.74 -13.25
CA ILE A 91 6.34 19.92 -12.68
C ILE A 91 7.79 20.00 -13.15
N GLU A 92 8.55 18.90 -13.11
CA GLU A 92 9.94 18.87 -13.60
C GLU A 92 10.06 19.27 -15.07
N SER A 93 9.12 18.80 -15.92
CA SER A 93 9.08 19.19 -17.33
C SER A 93 8.76 20.68 -17.52
N GLN A 94 7.85 21.21 -16.70
CA GLN A 94 7.49 22.63 -16.71
C GLN A 94 8.66 23.51 -16.25
N LEU A 95 9.36 23.14 -15.18
CA LEU A 95 10.55 23.85 -14.68
C LEU A 95 11.63 23.94 -15.76
N LYS A 96 11.95 22.83 -16.43
CA LYS A 96 12.89 22.84 -17.57
C LYS A 96 12.49 23.78 -18.71
N THR A 97 11.18 23.93 -18.93
CA THR A 97 10.65 24.83 -19.96
C THR A 97 10.79 26.29 -19.52
N ILE A 98 10.48 26.59 -18.27
CA ILE A 98 10.65 27.91 -17.67
C ILE A 98 12.11 28.34 -17.71
N ASP A 99 13.05 27.46 -17.34
CA ASP A 99 14.49 27.77 -17.37
C ASP A 99 14.96 28.18 -18.77
N ARG A 100 14.54 27.42 -19.80
CA ARG A 100 14.87 27.72 -21.20
C ARG A 100 14.30 29.05 -21.68
N LEU A 101 13.06 29.36 -21.31
CA LEU A 101 12.41 30.60 -21.69
C LEU A 101 13.03 31.80 -20.97
N THR A 102 13.36 31.64 -19.69
CA THR A 102 14.04 32.65 -18.88
C THR A 102 15.41 32.99 -19.47
N ALA A 103 16.20 31.98 -19.84
CA ALA A 103 17.49 32.19 -20.51
C ALA A 103 17.34 32.99 -21.81
N LYS A 104 16.36 32.65 -22.66
CA LYS A 104 16.08 33.38 -23.91
C LYS A 104 15.64 34.82 -23.71
N LEU A 105 14.94 35.11 -22.61
CA LEU A 105 14.52 36.48 -22.29
C LEU A 105 15.71 37.31 -21.81
N VAL A 106 16.58 36.75 -20.97
CA VAL A 106 17.81 37.41 -20.48
C VAL A 106 18.77 37.72 -21.63
N GLU A 107 18.93 36.81 -22.59
CA GLU A 107 19.77 37.03 -23.78
C GLU A 107 19.22 38.11 -24.74
N ASN A 108 17.92 38.40 -24.70
CA ASN A 108 17.27 39.42 -25.52
C ASN A 108 17.05 40.75 -24.79
N ILE A 109 17.58 40.93 -23.57
CA ILE A 109 17.61 42.24 -22.93
C ILE A 109 18.68 43.06 -23.64
N PRO A 110 18.34 44.15 -24.37
CA PRO A 110 19.34 45.06 -24.89
C PRO A 110 20.09 45.67 -23.69
N GLU A 111 21.42 45.57 -23.67
CA GLU A 111 22.22 46.40 -22.78
C GLU A 111 22.10 47.87 -23.21
N GLU A 112 21.01 48.55 -22.86
CA GLU A 112 20.98 50.00 -22.90
C GLU A 112 19.81 50.58 -22.10
N SER A 113 20.10 51.00 -20.87
CA SER A 113 19.81 52.37 -20.43
C SER A 113 20.57 52.73 -19.15
N GLY A 114 21.90 52.59 -19.17
CA GLY A 114 22.76 53.34 -18.27
C GLY A 114 22.93 54.76 -18.80
N LYS A 115 21.89 55.62 -18.68
CA LYS A 115 22.08 57.05 -18.91
C LYS A 115 23.04 57.56 -17.84
N LYS A 116 24.30 57.81 -18.23
CA LYS A 116 25.24 58.66 -17.51
C LYS A 116 24.52 59.97 -17.17
N VAL A 117 24.31 60.22 -15.88
CA VAL A 117 24.07 61.56 -15.39
C VAL A 117 25.48 62.16 -15.29
N GLU A 118 25.90 62.88 -16.32
CA GLU A 118 27.10 63.70 -16.25
C GLU A 118 26.82 64.90 -15.35
N ASP A 119 27.71 65.08 -14.37
CA ASP A 119 27.78 66.23 -13.48
C ASP A 119 27.75 67.54 -14.27
N ALA A 120 26.81 68.43 -13.93
CA ALA A 120 26.84 69.83 -14.32
C ALA A 120 26.69 70.69 -13.06
N VAL A 121 27.84 71.19 -12.62
CA VAL A 121 28.17 72.49 -11.98
C VAL A 121 27.13 73.14 -11.06
#